data_AF-A0A7C3W5G4-F1
#
_entry.id   AF-A0A7C3W5G4-F1
#
_cell.length_a   1.000
_cell.length_b   1.000
_cell.length_c   1.000
_cell.angle_alpha   90.00
_cell.angle_beta   90.00
_cell.angle_gamma   90.00
#
_symmetry.space_group_name_H-M   'P 1'
#
loop_
_entity.id
_entity.type
_entity.pdbx_description
1 polymer ?
#
loop_
_entity_poly.entity_id
_entity_poly.type
_entity_poly.pdbx_seq_one_letter_code
_entity_poly.pdbx_strand_id
1 'polypeptide(L)' 'MDKETEIHKTPEITAQFLREGAAHLATQFGTGVGLFKDLMAAANALDEGDREKAERILGVKLQP' A
#
# COMPACT_ATOMS: atom_id res chain seq x y z
N MET A 1 24.48 -7.35 24.90
CA MET A 1 23.26 -6.62 24.51
C MET A 1 23.49 -6.19 23.08
N ASP A 2 23.39 -7.16 22.19
CA ASP A 2 23.72 -7.02 20.79
C ASP A 2 22.45 -6.51 20.11
N LYS A 3 22.45 -5.22 19.76
CA LYS A 3 21.42 -4.62 18.93
C LYS A 3 21.67 -5.12 17.51
N GLU A 4 21.21 -6.33 17.22
CA GLU A 4 21.15 -6.85 15.86
C GLU A 4 20.32 -5.88 15.03
N THR A 5 21.01 -5.27 14.08
CA THR A 5 20.50 -4.48 12.97
C THR A 5 19.22 -5.11 12.44
N GLU A 6 18.06 -4.52 12.76
CA GLU A 6 16.80 -4.88 12.12
C GLU A 6 17.01 -4.71 10.61
N ILE A 7 17.10 -5.84 9.92
CA ILE A 7 17.06 -5.89 8.47
C ILE A 7 15.72 -5.26 8.12
N HIS A 8 15.74 -4.01 7.67
CA HIS A 8 14.57 -3.35 7.07
C HIS A 8 14.23 -4.13 5.79
N LYS A 9 13.57 -5.29 5.95
CA LYS A 9 12.88 -5.96 4.86
C LYS A 9 11.93 -4.92 4.32
N THR A 10 12.10 -4.55 3.06
CA THR A 10 11.13 -3.72 2.35
C THR A 10 9.77 -4.37 2.58
N PRO A 11 8.81 -3.68 3.22
CA PRO A 11 7.52 -4.30 3.51
C PRO A 11 6.89 -4.77 2.20
N GLU A 12 6.48 -6.02 2.15
CA GLU A 12 5.71 -6.55 1.02
C GLU A 12 4.46 -5.70 0.85
N ILE A 13 4.23 -5.18 -0.36
CA ILE A 13 3.04 -4.37 -0.63
C ILE A 13 1.86 -5.32 -0.78
N THR A 14 1.10 -5.47 0.30
CA THR A 14 -0.12 -6.25 0.37
C THR A 14 -1.36 -5.35 0.32
N ALA A 15 -2.54 -5.94 0.08
CA ALA A 15 -3.80 -5.21 0.19
C ALA A 15 -3.98 -4.58 1.59
N GLN A 16 -3.56 -5.28 2.64
CA GLN A 16 -3.57 -4.75 4.00
C GLN A 16 -2.65 -3.52 4.14
N PHE A 17 -1.41 -3.60 3.65
CA PHE A 17 -0.47 -2.49 3.69
C PHE A 17 -1.03 -1.22 3.01
N LEU A 18 -1.66 -1.38 1.84
CA LEU A 18 -2.29 -0.28 1.11
C LEU A 18 -3.50 0.30 1.88
N ARG A 19 -4.33 -0.54 2.51
CA ARG A 19 -5.46 -0.11 3.35
C ARG A 19 -5.00 0.64 4.60
N GLU A 20 -3.91 0.21 5.24
CA GLU A 20 -3.32 0.89 6.39
C GLU A 20 -2.76 2.27 5.99
N GLY A 21 -2.06 2.35 4.86
CA GLY A 21 -1.61 3.62 4.29
C GLY A 21 -2.78 4.56 3.96
N ALA A 22 -3.86 4.02 3.38
CA ALA A 22 -5.08 4.78 3.11
C ALA A 22 -5.73 5.27 4.40
N ALA A 23 -5.86 4.44 5.44
CA ALA A 23 -6.42 4.83 6.73
C ALA A 23 -5.60 5.94 7.41
N HIS A 24 -4.27 5.87 7.31
CA HIS A 24 -3.38 6.92 7.80
C HIS A 24 -3.59 8.25 7.06
N LEU A 25 -3.68 8.22 5.73
CA LEU A 25 -4.00 9.41 4.92
C LEU A 25 -5.38 9.97 5.23
N ALA A 26 -6.39 9.09 5.39
CA ALA A 26 -7.74 9.49 5.75
C ALA A 26 -7.79 10.22 7.11
N THR A 27 -6.95 9.79 8.05
CA THR A 27 -6.86 10.39 9.39
C THR A 27 -6.20 11.77 9.34
N GLN A 28 -5.15 11.95 8.54
CA GLN A 28 -4.40 13.21 8.48
C GLN A 28 -5.01 14.25 7.53
N PHE A 29 -5.52 13.81 6.38
CA PHE A 29 -5.90 14.66 5.27
C PHE A 29 -7.36 14.44 4.81
N GLY A 30 -8.06 13.46 5.37
CA GLY A 30 -9.41 13.07 4.96
C GLY A 30 -9.44 12.11 3.77
N THR A 31 -10.62 11.55 3.50
CA THR A 31 -10.84 10.58 2.40
C THR A 31 -11.03 11.24 1.02
N GLY A 32 -11.02 12.57 0.97
CA GLY A 32 -11.14 13.35 -0.27
C GLY A 32 -9.88 13.36 -1.13
N VAL A 33 -8.72 12.98 -0.56
CA VAL A 33 -7.43 12.97 -1.25
C VAL A 33 -7.43 11.92 -2.35
N GLY A 34 -6.96 12.27 -3.56
CA GLY A 34 -6.86 11.34 -4.68
C GLY A 34 -6.06 10.08 -4.32
N LEU A 35 -4.91 10.28 -3.66
CA LEU A 35 -4.05 9.20 -3.20
C LEU A 35 -4.75 8.19 -2.27
N PHE A 36 -5.69 8.63 -1.42
CA PHE A 36 -6.49 7.71 -0.61
C PHE A 36 -7.31 6.76 -1.48
N LYS A 37 -7.98 7.31 -2.50
CA LYS A 37 -8.82 6.53 -3.42
C LYS A 37 -7.98 5.55 -4.23
N ASP A 38 -6.80 5.99 -4.68
CA ASP A 38 -5.87 5.16 -5.45
C ASP A 38 -5.34 4.00 -4.60
N LEU A 39 -4.95 4.24 -3.34
CA LEU A 39 -4.53 3.18 -2.42
C LEU A 39 -5.65 2.16 -2.14
N MET A 40 -6.89 2.63 -1.91
CA MET A 40 -8.03 1.75 -1.69
C MET A 40 -8.38 0.92 -2.95
N ALA A 41 -8.30 1.53 -4.14
CA ALA A 41 -8.56 0.84 -5.39
C ALA A 41 -7.47 -0.20 -5.70
N ALA A 42 -6.19 0.13 -5.45
CA ALA A 42 -5.09 -0.80 -5.60
C ALA A 42 -5.14 -1.95 -4.58
N ALA A 43 -5.57 -1.68 -3.34
CA ALA A 43 -5.80 -2.72 -2.34
C ALA A 43 -6.88 -3.72 -2.78
N ASN A 44 -8.01 -3.23 -3.31
CA ASN A 44 -9.06 -4.09 -3.84
C ASN A 44 -8.58 -4.90 -5.05
N ALA A 45 -7.78 -4.30 -5.94
CA ALA A 45 -7.21 -5.02 -7.07
C ALA A 45 -6.27 -6.15 -6.62
N LEU A 46 -5.47 -5.94 -5.56
CA LEU A 46 -4.66 -7.01 -4.97
C LEU A 46 -5.50 -8.12 -4.33
N ASP A 47 -6.59 -7.78 -3.63
CA ASP A 47 -7.51 -8.79 -3.07
C ASP A 47 -8.23 -9.59 -4.16
N GLU A 48 -8.50 -8.97 -5.32
CA GLU A 48 -9.02 -9.63 -6.53
C GLU A 48 -7.97 -10.51 -7.24
N GLY A 49 -6.71 -10.48 -6.80
CA GLY A 49 -5.58 -11.16 -7.46
C GLY A 49 -5.08 -10.44 -8.73
N ASP A 50 -5.61 -9.25 -9.02
CA ASP A 50 -5.26 -8.43 -10.18
C ASP A 50 -4.13 -7.44 -9.85
N ARG A 51 -2.92 -7.99 -9.78
CA ARG A 51 -1.70 -7.22 -9.48
C ARG A 51 -1.38 -6.16 -10.53
N GLU A 52 -1.65 -6.44 -11.81
CA GLU A 52 -1.39 -5.49 -12.90
C GLU A 52 -2.27 -4.25 -12.79
N LYS A 53 -3.55 -4.43 -12.43
CA LYS A 53 -4.47 -3.33 -12.14
C LYS A 53 -4.00 -2.51 -10.93
N ALA A 54 -3.52 -3.16 -9.86
CA ALA A 54 -2.97 -2.46 -8.71
C ALA A 54 -1.74 -1.60 -9.09
N GLU A 55 -0.82 -2.15 -9.88
CA GLU A 55 0.37 -1.44 -10.39
C GLU A 55 0.00 -0.23 -11.25
N ARG A 56 -1.00 -0.40 -12.14
CA ARG A 56 -1.49 0.67 -13.00
C ARG A 56 -2.14 1.82 -12.21
N ILE A 57 -2.89 1.50 -11.16
CA ILE A 57 -3.52 2.50 -10.30
C ILE A 57 -2.46 3.31 -9.54
N LEU A 58 -1.45 2.62 -8.99
CA LEU A 58 -0.40 3.28 -8.21
C LEU A 58 0.71 3.93 -9.07
N GLY A 59 0.76 3.61 -10.36
CA GLY A 59 1.81 4.09 -11.26
C GLY A 59 3.20 3.53 -10.94
N VAL A 60 3.27 2.41 -10.23
CA VAL A 60 4.52 1.76 -9.79
C VAL A 60 4.46 0.26 -10.05
N LYS A 61 5.63 -0.39 -10.18
CA LYS A 61 5.71 -1.86 -10.17
C LYS A 61 5.81 -2.34 -8.73
N LEU A 62 4.94 -3.26 -8.34
CA LEU A 62 4.94 -3.82 -6.99
C LEU A 62 6.10 -4.82 -6.90
N GLN A 63 6.92 -4.71 -5.86
CA GLN A 63 8.00 -5.69 -5.65
C GLN A 63 7.42 -7.05 -5.26
N PRO A 64 8.01 -8.17 -5.75
CA PRO A 64 7.49 -9.53 -5.63
C PRO A 64 6.86 -9.83 -4.29
#